data_AF-A0A093F535-F1
#
_entry.id   AF-A0A093F535-F1
#
_cell.length_a   1.000
_cell.length_b   1.000
_cell.length_c   1.000
_cell.angle_alpha   90.00
_cell.angle_beta   90.00
_cell.angle_gamma   90.00
#
_symmetry.space_group_name_H-M   'P 1'
#
loop_
_entity.id
_entity.type
_entity.pdbx_description
1 polymer ?
#
loop_
_entity_poly.entity_id
_entity_poly.type
_entity_poly.pdbx_seq_one_letter_code
_entity_poly.pdbx_strand_id
1 'polypeptide(L)'
;QACQLRVKGTNIQENEYVKMGAYHTIELEPNRQFTLAKKQWDSVVLERIEQACDPAWSADVAGGGLAGGCVLLSSPGFVREQFCDYMFQQAVKTDNKLLLENRSKFLQVHSSSGHKYALKEALCDPAVTSRLSDTKAAGEVKALDDFYKMLQQEPDRAFYGLKQVEKANEAMAIDTLLISDELFRHQDVATRARYVKLVDSVRENMGTVRIFSSLHVSGEQLGQLTGVAAILRFPVAELSDQEDESTSEED
;
A
#
# COMPACT_ATOMS: atom_id res chain seq x y z
N GLN A 1 16.07 -9.62 -2.07
CA GLN A 1 16.26 -8.21 -1.70
C GLN A 1 16.26 -8.16 -0.18
N ALA A 2 17.35 -7.76 0.47
CA ALA A 2 17.41 -7.74 1.93
C ALA A 2 16.59 -6.55 2.45
N CYS A 3 15.75 -6.75 3.46
CA CYS A 3 14.97 -5.69 4.12
C CYS A 3 15.88 -4.83 5.00
N GLN A 4 16.81 -4.09 4.37
CA GLN A 4 17.81 -3.24 5.04
C GLN A 4 17.62 -1.79 4.63
N LEU A 5 17.73 -0.87 5.58
CA LEU A 5 17.67 0.57 5.35
C LEU A 5 19.02 1.20 5.62
N ARG A 6 19.53 1.97 4.65
CA ARG A 6 20.78 2.73 4.77
C ARG A 6 20.49 4.21 4.67
N VAL A 7 21.03 4.98 5.62
CA VAL A 7 20.88 6.44 5.68
C VAL A 7 22.25 7.07 5.55
N LYS A 8 22.48 7.77 4.45
CA LYS A 8 23.70 8.55 4.22
C LYS A 8 23.47 10.00 4.64
N GLY A 9 24.41 10.58 5.37
CA GLY A 9 24.35 11.97 5.81
C GLY A 9 25.69 12.51 6.26
N THR A 10 25.70 13.77 6.67
CA THR A 10 26.87 14.41 7.29
C THR A 10 26.69 14.51 8.79
N ASN A 11 27.79 14.45 9.52
CA ASN A 11 27.76 14.58 10.97
C ASN A 11 27.40 16.02 11.39
N ILE A 12 26.35 16.17 12.20
CA ILE A 12 25.80 17.48 12.63
C ILE A 12 26.24 17.90 14.04
N GLN A 13 26.83 17.00 14.81
CA GLN A 13 27.36 17.25 16.15
C GLN A 13 28.79 16.75 16.26
N GLU A 14 29.63 17.43 17.03
CA GLU A 14 31.00 17.02 17.24
C GLU A 14 31.05 15.69 17.99
N ASN A 15 31.90 14.78 17.52
CA ASN A 15 32.07 13.45 18.09
C ASN A 15 33.57 13.16 18.20
N GLU A 16 33.97 12.42 19.23
CA GLU A 16 35.37 12.06 19.51
C GLU A 16 36.06 11.36 18.34
N TYR A 17 35.29 10.62 17.53
CA TYR A 17 35.82 9.83 16.42
C TYR A 17 35.53 10.40 15.03
N VAL A 18 34.59 11.35 14.91
CA VAL A 18 34.11 11.85 13.61
C VAL A 18 33.97 13.36 13.64
N LYS A 19 34.72 14.03 12.77
CA LYS A 19 34.68 15.49 12.61
C LYS A 19 33.30 15.97 12.16
N MET A 20 32.91 17.17 12.59
CA MET A 20 31.75 17.89 12.08
C MET A 20 31.78 17.97 10.55
N GLY A 21 30.64 17.72 9.90
CA GLY A 21 30.50 17.77 8.44
C GLY A 21 31.05 16.56 7.67
N ALA A 22 31.69 15.59 8.33
CA ALA A 22 32.16 14.38 7.67
C ALA A 22 30.97 13.50 7.23
N TYR A 23 31.08 12.87 6.05
CA TYR A 23 30.07 11.95 5.55
C TYR A 23 30.13 10.60 6.27
N HIS A 24 28.97 10.07 6.59
CA HIS A 24 28.81 8.73 7.15
C HIS A 24 27.54 8.07 6.58
N THR A 25 27.52 6.74 6.60
CA THR A 25 26.34 5.95 6.23
C THR A 25 25.99 5.07 7.42
N ILE A 26 24.80 5.26 7.96
CA ILE A 26 24.27 4.43 9.05
C ILE A 26 23.42 3.33 8.40
N GLU A 27 23.71 2.08 8.71
CA GLU A 27 22.83 0.94 8.38
C GLU A 27 21.96 0.66 9.61
N LEU A 28 20.64 0.64 9.44
CA LEU A 28 19.75 0.32 10.54
C LEU A 28 19.75 -1.19 10.78
N GLU A 29 20.16 -1.58 11.98
CA GLU A 29 20.19 -2.96 12.44
C GLU A 29 18.87 -3.32 13.16
N PRO A 30 18.35 -4.55 12.99
CA PRO A 30 17.23 -5.03 13.78
C PRO A 30 17.53 -4.94 15.28
N ASN A 31 16.55 -4.49 16.08
CA ASN A 31 16.64 -4.33 17.55
C ASN A 31 17.66 -3.32 18.07
N ARG A 32 18.22 -2.45 17.21
CA ARG A 32 19.06 -1.33 17.65
C ARG A 32 18.24 -0.05 17.70
N GLN A 33 18.23 0.61 18.86
CA GLN A 33 17.52 1.88 19.02
C GLN A 33 18.20 2.98 18.22
N PHE A 34 17.40 3.81 17.56
CA PHE A 34 17.83 5.01 16.87
C PHE A 34 16.85 6.16 17.15
N THR A 35 17.30 7.39 16.95
CA THR A 35 16.50 8.60 17.16
C THR A 35 16.34 9.34 15.84
N LEU A 36 15.10 9.69 15.48
CA LEU A 36 14.80 10.55 14.33
C LEU A 36 14.47 11.96 14.79
N ALA A 37 15.08 12.95 14.14
CA ALA A 37 14.73 14.36 14.31
C ALA A 37 14.28 14.93 12.97
N LYS A 38 13.05 15.46 12.92
CA LYS A 38 12.50 16.16 11.75
C LYS A 38 12.10 17.57 12.14
N LYS A 39 12.26 18.51 11.20
CA LYS A 39 11.79 19.90 11.36
C LYS A 39 10.26 19.98 11.44
N GLN A 40 9.57 19.11 10.72
CA GLN A 40 8.12 19.01 10.69
C GLN A 40 7.69 17.56 10.79
N TRP A 41 6.74 17.30 11.68
CA TRP A 41 6.07 16.02 11.88
C TRP A 41 4.63 16.19 11.44
N ASP A 42 4.24 15.47 10.39
CA ASP A 42 2.90 15.55 9.80
C ASP A 42 2.01 14.43 10.34
N SER A 43 0.69 14.63 10.33
CA SER A 43 -0.33 13.65 10.77
C SER A 43 -0.11 12.26 10.15
N VAL A 44 0.12 12.22 8.84
CA VAL A 44 0.39 11.00 8.05
C VAL A 44 1.64 10.26 8.54
N VAL A 45 2.68 10.99 8.97
CA VAL A 45 3.94 10.37 9.45
C VAL A 45 3.72 9.75 10.82
N LEU A 46 3.02 10.45 11.71
CA LEU A 46 2.73 9.97 13.06
C LEU A 46 1.85 8.72 13.00
N GLU A 47 0.79 8.75 12.20
CA GLU A 47 -0.07 7.58 11.98
C GLU A 47 0.72 6.39 11.44
N ARG A 48 1.65 6.61 10.50
CA ARG A 48 2.47 5.52 9.96
C ARG A 48 3.42 4.92 11.01
N ILE A 49 3.87 5.72 11.98
CA ILE A 49 4.63 5.23 13.13
C ILE A 49 3.72 4.43 14.05
N GLU A 50 2.52 4.92 14.36
CA GLU A 50 1.54 4.21 15.18
C GLU A 50 1.16 2.86 14.55
N GLN A 51 0.87 2.82 13.25
CA GLN A 51 0.60 1.59 12.49
C GLN A 51 1.78 0.61 12.56
N ALA A 52 3.02 1.09 12.55
CA ALA A 52 4.20 0.25 12.68
C ALA A 52 4.45 -0.24 14.12
N CYS A 53 3.96 0.50 15.11
CA CYS A 53 4.06 0.15 16.53
C CYS A 53 2.91 -0.76 17.01
N ASP A 54 1.79 -0.82 16.28
CA ASP A 54 0.66 -1.67 16.63
C ASP A 54 0.93 -3.15 16.26
N PRO A 55 1.06 -4.06 17.24
CA PRO A 55 1.31 -5.47 16.97
C PRO A 55 0.14 -6.15 16.25
N ALA A 56 -1.09 -5.64 16.36
CA ALA A 56 -2.24 -6.18 15.63
C ALA A 56 -2.18 -5.90 14.12
N TRP A 57 -1.41 -4.89 13.73
CA TRP A 57 -1.26 -4.44 12.34
C TRP A 57 -0.21 -5.26 11.55
N SER A 58 0.57 -6.10 12.22
CA SER A 58 1.80 -6.70 11.70
C SER A 58 1.64 -7.94 10.79
N ALA A 59 0.42 -8.39 10.50
CA ALA A 59 0.19 -9.54 9.64
C ALA A 59 0.22 -9.14 8.15
N ASP A 60 1.40 -8.78 7.65
CA ASP A 60 1.63 -8.79 6.20
C ASP A 60 1.60 -10.24 5.71
N VAL A 61 0.75 -10.51 4.71
CA VAL A 61 0.72 -11.79 3.96
C VAL A 61 1.93 -11.81 3.05
N ALA A 62 3.11 -11.97 3.64
CA ALA A 62 4.36 -12.23 2.95
C ALA A 62 5.07 -13.34 3.73
N GLY A 63 5.39 -14.44 3.04
CA GLY A 63 5.98 -15.62 3.65
C GLY A 63 7.23 -15.28 4.47
N GLY A 64 7.10 -15.39 5.80
CA GLY A 64 8.23 -15.25 6.72
C GLY A 64 7.90 -14.60 8.05
N GLY A 65 7.00 -15.18 8.85
CA GLY A 65 6.75 -14.73 10.23
C GLY A 65 5.37 -15.14 10.74
N LEU A 66 5.30 -16.25 11.47
CA LEU A 66 4.03 -16.89 11.87
C LEU A 66 3.47 -16.29 13.16
N ALA A 67 2.76 -15.17 13.06
CA ALA A 67 1.72 -14.78 14.01
C ALA A 67 0.58 -14.09 13.24
N GLY A 68 -0.29 -14.90 12.61
CA GLY A 68 -1.46 -14.43 11.84
C GLY A 68 -1.36 -14.60 10.32
N GLY A 69 -0.18 -14.86 9.76
CA GLY A 69 0.01 -15.02 8.32
C GLY A 69 -0.57 -16.30 7.73
N CYS A 70 -1.27 -16.18 6.60
CA CYS A 70 -1.70 -17.27 5.73
C CYS A 70 -0.75 -17.40 4.52
N VAL A 71 -0.56 -18.60 4.00
CA VAL A 71 0.23 -18.85 2.78
C VAL A 71 -0.71 -19.19 1.64
N LEU A 72 -0.74 -18.36 0.60
CA LEU A 72 -1.52 -18.60 -0.61
C LEU A 72 -0.69 -19.39 -1.63
N LEU A 73 -1.28 -20.44 -2.18
CA LEU A 73 -0.74 -21.24 -3.27
C LEU A 73 -1.65 -21.11 -4.48
N SER A 74 -1.18 -20.34 -5.47
CA SER A 74 -1.93 -20.05 -6.68
C SER A 74 -1.22 -20.61 -7.92
N SER A 75 -1.95 -21.31 -8.77
CA SER A 75 -1.46 -21.73 -10.08
C SER A 75 -2.62 -21.96 -11.05
N PRO A 76 -2.37 -21.88 -12.37
CA PRO A 76 -3.30 -22.42 -13.35
C PRO A 76 -3.31 -23.96 -13.32
N GLY A 77 -4.50 -24.55 -13.39
CA GLY A 77 -4.68 -26.01 -13.40
C GLY A 77 -4.29 -26.72 -12.10
N PHE A 78 -3.71 -27.92 -12.22
CA PHE A 78 -3.47 -28.85 -11.10
C PHE A 78 -2.10 -28.69 -10.41
N VAL A 79 -1.29 -27.72 -10.83
CA VAL A 79 0.09 -27.57 -10.35
C VAL A 79 0.15 -27.30 -8.84
N ARG A 80 -0.73 -26.43 -8.33
CA ARG A 80 -0.82 -26.11 -6.89
C ARG A 80 -1.13 -27.35 -6.04
N GLU A 81 -1.98 -28.24 -6.53
CA GLU A 81 -2.42 -29.45 -5.81
C GLU A 81 -1.26 -30.43 -5.72
N GLN A 82 -0.63 -30.73 -6.86
CA GLN A 82 0.56 -31.57 -6.93
C GLN A 82 1.72 -31.03 -6.08
N PHE A 83 1.93 -29.71 -6.10
CA PHE A 83 2.96 -29.07 -5.29
C PHE A 83 2.66 -29.15 -3.79
N CYS A 84 1.40 -28.92 -3.39
CA CYS A 84 0.97 -29.06 -2.01
C CYS A 84 1.22 -30.48 -1.49
N ASP A 85 0.82 -31.47 -2.27
CA ASP A 85 0.98 -32.88 -1.91
C ASP A 85 2.46 -33.24 -1.78
N TYR A 86 3.28 -32.82 -2.74
CA TYR A 86 4.73 -33.03 -2.70
C TYR A 86 5.37 -32.36 -1.47
N MET A 87 4.99 -31.11 -1.15
CA MET A 87 5.51 -30.37 0.00
C MET A 87 5.21 -31.09 1.32
N PHE A 88 3.96 -31.53 1.52
CA PHE A 88 3.58 -32.21 2.75
C PHE A 88 4.15 -33.63 2.83
N GLN A 89 4.24 -34.36 1.71
CA GLN A 89 4.94 -35.65 1.67
C GLN A 89 6.42 -35.51 2.07
N GLN A 90 7.08 -34.45 1.60
CA GLN A 90 8.47 -34.17 1.96
C GLN A 90 8.61 -33.71 3.41
N ALA A 91 7.64 -32.96 3.94
CA ALA A 91 7.62 -32.56 5.35
C ALA A 91 7.49 -33.76 6.29
N VAL A 92 6.71 -34.79 5.91
CA VAL A 92 6.63 -36.06 6.65
C VAL A 92 7.96 -36.82 6.60
N LYS A 93 8.63 -36.87 5.44
CA LYS A 93 9.94 -37.54 5.31
C LYS A 93 11.06 -36.86 6.09
N THR A 94 11.02 -35.54 6.20
CA THR A 94 12.03 -34.74 6.90
C THR A 94 11.67 -34.45 8.37
N ASP A 95 10.54 -34.99 8.86
CA ASP A 95 9.99 -34.75 10.20
C ASP A 95 9.93 -33.25 10.58
N ASN A 96 9.55 -32.40 9.62
CA ASN A 96 9.48 -30.96 9.81
C ASN A 96 8.17 -30.55 10.49
N LYS A 97 8.18 -30.55 11.82
CA LYS A 97 7.02 -30.22 12.68
C LYS A 97 6.39 -28.86 12.36
N LEU A 98 7.19 -27.87 11.99
CA LEU A 98 6.69 -26.52 11.66
C LEU A 98 5.75 -26.51 10.45
N LEU A 99 6.03 -27.31 9.42
CA LEU A 99 5.16 -27.40 8.24
C LEU A 99 3.89 -28.19 8.53
N LEU A 100 3.99 -29.25 9.33
CA LEU A 100 2.86 -30.11 9.68
C LEU A 100 1.86 -29.40 10.59
N GLU A 101 2.34 -28.67 11.59
CA GLU A 101 1.50 -27.87 12.51
C GLU A 101 0.80 -26.70 11.78
N ASN A 102 1.45 -26.11 10.78
CA ASN A 102 0.91 -24.98 10.02
C ASN A 102 0.18 -25.39 8.73
N ARG A 103 -0.15 -26.66 8.53
CA ARG A 103 -0.82 -27.15 7.32
C ARG A 103 -2.13 -26.41 7.02
N SER A 104 -2.88 -26.03 8.06
CA SER A 104 -4.14 -25.27 7.94
C SER A 104 -3.95 -23.84 7.45
N LYS A 105 -2.73 -23.30 7.47
CA LYS A 105 -2.40 -21.96 6.96
C LYS A 105 -2.11 -21.94 5.46
N PHE A 106 -1.99 -23.09 4.80
CA PHE A 106 -1.80 -23.16 3.35
C PHE A 106 -3.16 -23.19 2.65
N LEU A 107 -3.50 -22.10 1.97
CA LEU A 107 -4.73 -21.98 1.17
C LEU A 107 -4.39 -22.13 -0.31
N GLN A 108 -5.16 -22.96 -0.98
CA GLN A 108 -5.05 -23.17 -2.42
C GLN A 108 -6.05 -22.28 -3.16
N VAL A 109 -5.58 -21.58 -4.19
CA VAL A 109 -6.36 -20.57 -4.92
C VAL A 109 -6.16 -20.74 -6.41
N HIS A 110 -7.16 -20.41 -7.22
CA HIS A 110 -7.00 -20.42 -8.67
C HIS A 110 -6.27 -19.15 -9.11
N SER A 111 -5.39 -19.27 -10.10
CA SER A 111 -4.86 -18.12 -10.81
C SER A 111 -4.71 -18.42 -12.28
N SER A 112 -4.98 -17.43 -13.12
CA SER A 112 -4.80 -17.51 -14.57
C SER A 112 -3.34 -17.72 -15.00
N SER A 113 -2.37 -17.28 -14.19
CA SER A 113 -0.95 -17.46 -14.45
C SER A 113 -0.10 -17.54 -13.17
N GLY A 114 1.21 -17.78 -13.32
CA GLY A 114 2.21 -17.77 -12.23
C GLY A 114 3.00 -16.45 -12.13
N HIS A 115 2.54 -15.38 -12.78
CA HIS A 115 3.21 -14.07 -12.76
C HIS A 115 2.64 -13.16 -11.65
N LYS A 116 3.35 -12.06 -11.33
CA LYS A 116 3.01 -11.14 -10.23
C LYS A 116 1.57 -10.63 -10.27
N TYR A 117 1.04 -10.31 -11.46
CA TYR A 117 -0.33 -9.80 -11.60
C TYR A 117 -1.40 -10.83 -11.20
N ALA A 118 -1.10 -12.12 -11.29
CA ALA A 118 -2.04 -13.19 -10.96
C ALA A 118 -2.30 -13.28 -9.45
N LEU A 119 -1.42 -12.70 -8.63
CA LEU A 119 -1.64 -12.55 -7.20
C LEU A 119 -2.85 -11.64 -6.89
N LYS A 120 -3.14 -10.65 -7.77
CA LYS A 120 -4.34 -9.83 -7.65
C LYS A 120 -5.61 -10.67 -7.80
N GLU A 121 -5.66 -11.51 -8.83
CA GLU A 121 -6.78 -12.42 -9.07
C GLU A 121 -7.00 -13.35 -7.86
N ALA A 122 -5.91 -13.93 -7.34
CA ALA A 122 -5.98 -14.81 -6.18
C ALA A 122 -6.46 -14.11 -4.90
N LEU A 123 -6.14 -12.83 -4.70
CA LEU A 123 -6.61 -12.05 -3.54
C LEU A 123 -8.08 -11.64 -3.65
N CYS A 124 -8.61 -11.49 -4.86
CA CYS A 124 -10.01 -11.17 -5.12
C CYS A 124 -10.95 -12.39 -5.06
N ASP A 125 -10.41 -13.62 -5.02
CA ASP A 125 -11.22 -14.84 -4.95
C ASP A 125 -12.04 -14.87 -3.63
N PRO A 126 -13.38 -15.01 -3.68
CA PRO A 126 -14.24 -15.00 -2.48
C PRO A 126 -13.80 -15.98 -1.38
N ALA A 127 -13.24 -17.14 -1.75
CA ALA A 127 -12.76 -18.14 -0.80
C ALA A 127 -11.57 -17.66 0.02
N VAL A 128 -10.76 -16.78 -0.57
CA VAL A 128 -9.60 -16.14 0.04
C VAL A 128 -10.03 -14.87 0.77
N THR A 129 -10.87 -14.05 0.15
CA THR A 129 -11.37 -12.80 0.75
C THR A 129 -12.12 -13.05 2.06
N SER A 130 -12.87 -14.14 2.19
CA SER A 130 -13.54 -14.47 3.47
C SER A 130 -12.56 -14.84 4.60
N ARG A 131 -11.35 -15.28 4.26
CA ARG A 131 -10.31 -15.67 5.22
C ARG A 131 -9.25 -14.59 5.43
N LEU A 132 -9.06 -13.72 4.44
CA LEU A 132 -8.13 -12.60 4.45
C LEU A 132 -8.85 -11.25 4.64
N SER A 133 -10.15 -11.25 4.94
CA SER A 133 -10.96 -10.02 5.14
C SER A 133 -10.34 -9.09 6.18
N ASP A 134 -9.65 -9.68 7.16
CA ASP A 134 -9.04 -8.98 8.28
C ASP A 134 -7.64 -8.45 7.95
N THR A 135 -7.15 -8.67 6.71
CA THR A 135 -5.84 -8.20 6.25
C THR A 135 -5.97 -6.86 5.54
N LYS A 136 -5.06 -5.92 5.85
CA LYS A 136 -4.97 -4.60 5.18
C LYS A 136 -5.01 -4.68 3.65
N ALA A 137 -4.27 -5.65 3.09
CA ALA A 137 -4.18 -5.87 1.64
C ALA A 137 -5.56 -6.12 0.98
N ALA A 138 -6.46 -6.87 1.64
CA ALA A 138 -7.80 -7.12 1.11
C ALA A 138 -8.63 -5.83 1.07
N GLY A 139 -8.49 -4.97 2.08
CA GLY A 139 -9.14 -3.66 2.12
C GLY A 139 -8.66 -2.72 1.02
N GLU A 140 -7.35 -2.69 0.75
CA GLU A 140 -6.76 -1.90 -0.35
C GLU A 140 -7.25 -2.38 -1.72
N VAL A 141 -7.21 -3.69 -1.97
CA VAL A 141 -7.68 -4.27 -3.24
C VAL A 141 -9.16 -4.00 -3.45
N LYS A 142 -9.99 -4.13 -2.41
CA LYS A 142 -11.42 -3.84 -2.48
C LYS A 142 -11.69 -2.37 -2.80
N ALA A 143 -11.01 -1.44 -2.13
CA ALA A 143 -11.21 -0.01 -2.36
C ALA A 143 -10.87 0.40 -3.80
N LEU A 144 -9.82 -0.20 -4.38
CA LEU A 144 -9.46 0.05 -5.79
C LEU A 144 -10.47 -0.59 -6.76
N ASP A 145 -10.96 -1.79 -6.46
CA ASP A 145 -12.00 -2.45 -7.27
C ASP A 145 -13.33 -1.67 -7.26
N ASP A 146 -13.73 -1.15 -6.09
CA ASP A 146 -14.90 -0.29 -5.94
C ASP A 146 -14.73 1.02 -6.73
N PHE A 147 -13.53 1.61 -6.78
CA PHE A 147 -13.23 2.76 -7.65
C PHE A 147 -13.42 2.45 -9.13
N TYR A 148 -12.88 1.33 -9.63
CA TYR A 148 -13.07 0.94 -11.04
C TYR A 148 -14.52 0.64 -11.38
N LYS A 149 -15.29 0.05 -10.44
CA LYS A 149 -16.73 -0.17 -10.61
C LYS A 149 -17.49 1.15 -10.71
N MET A 150 -17.18 2.13 -9.87
CA MET A 150 -17.79 3.46 -9.94
C MET A 150 -17.48 4.14 -11.27
N LEU A 151 -16.24 4.06 -11.75
CA LEU A 151 -15.85 4.62 -13.06
C LEU A 151 -16.63 4.00 -14.25
N GLN A 152 -17.02 2.72 -14.14
CA GLN A 152 -17.81 2.02 -15.16
C GLN A 152 -19.32 2.31 -15.07
N GLN A 153 -19.85 2.53 -13.86
CA GLN A 153 -21.28 2.69 -13.62
C GLN A 153 -21.72 4.16 -13.66
N GLU A 154 -20.98 5.03 -12.96
CA GLU A 154 -21.30 6.45 -12.75
C GLU A 154 -20.00 7.27 -12.82
N PRO A 155 -19.57 7.71 -14.02
CA PRO A 155 -18.28 8.40 -14.21
C PRO A 155 -18.18 9.70 -13.39
N ASP A 156 -19.30 10.38 -13.17
CA ASP A 156 -19.35 11.67 -12.44
C ASP A 156 -19.12 11.55 -10.92
N ARG A 157 -18.86 10.33 -10.42
CA ARG A 157 -18.59 10.05 -9.00
C ARG A 157 -17.20 9.55 -8.69
N ALA A 158 -16.39 9.25 -9.70
CA ALA A 158 -15.03 8.76 -9.51
C ALA A 158 -14.07 9.62 -10.31
N PHE A 159 -13.21 10.36 -9.60
CA PHE A 159 -12.24 11.27 -10.22
C PHE A 159 -10.81 10.86 -9.86
N TYR A 160 -9.87 11.13 -10.76
CA TYR A 160 -8.45 10.90 -10.54
C TYR A 160 -7.63 12.11 -10.97
N GLY A 161 -6.49 12.30 -10.33
CA GLY A 161 -5.65 13.48 -10.54
C GLY A 161 -5.93 14.61 -9.55
N LEU A 162 -4.86 15.35 -9.24
CA LEU A 162 -4.85 16.32 -8.14
C LEU A 162 -5.90 17.41 -8.30
N LYS A 163 -6.02 18.03 -9.49
CA LYS A 163 -6.95 19.15 -9.73
C LYS A 163 -8.41 18.75 -9.53
N GLN A 164 -8.81 17.58 -10.04
CA GLN A 164 -10.18 17.10 -9.92
C GLN A 164 -10.51 16.75 -8.46
N VAL A 165 -9.57 16.11 -7.75
CA VAL A 165 -9.74 15.74 -6.34
C VAL A 165 -9.76 16.97 -5.42
N GLU A 166 -8.96 18.01 -5.70
CA GLU A 166 -9.01 19.27 -4.96
C GLU A 166 -10.38 19.94 -5.06
N LYS A 167 -10.94 20.05 -6.28
CA LYS A 167 -12.29 20.59 -6.46
C LYS A 167 -13.37 19.72 -5.81
N ALA A 168 -13.24 18.40 -5.87
CA ALA A 168 -14.15 17.50 -5.17
C ALA A 168 -14.09 17.67 -3.64
N ASN A 169 -12.92 18.02 -3.11
CA ASN A 169 -12.74 18.36 -1.71
C ASN A 169 -13.37 19.72 -1.37
N GLU A 170 -13.26 20.72 -2.24
CA GLU A 170 -13.97 22.01 -2.10
C GLU A 170 -15.49 21.83 -2.09
N ALA A 171 -16.01 20.90 -2.89
CA ALA A 171 -17.42 20.50 -2.88
C ALA A 171 -17.81 19.62 -1.67
N MET A 172 -16.84 19.24 -0.81
CA MET A 172 -17.02 18.32 0.33
C MET A 172 -17.72 17.00 -0.06
N ALA A 173 -17.47 16.52 -1.28
CA ALA A 173 -18.16 15.37 -1.85
C ALA A 173 -17.40 14.05 -1.66
N ILE A 174 -16.16 14.09 -1.16
CA ILE A 174 -15.29 12.91 -1.08
C ILE A 174 -15.76 11.95 0.00
N ASP A 175 -16.01 10.70 -0.38
CA ASP A 175 -16.31 9.60 0.55
C ASP A 175 -15.05 8.80 0.90
N THR A 176 -14.32 8.39 -0.14
CA THR A 176 -13.08 7.62 0.00
C THR A 176 -11.97 8.26 -0.84
N LEU A 177 -10.90 8.69 -0.19
CA LEU A 177 -9.68 9.18 -0.85
C LEU A 177 -8.66 8.04 -0.95
N LEU A 178 -8.18 7.79 -2.17
CA LEU A 178 -7.14 6.82 -2.48
C LEU A 178 -5.86 7.59 -2.83
N ILE A 179 -4.78 7.36 -2.09
CA ILE A 179 -3.51 8.05 -2.33
C ILE A 179 -2.32 7.10 -2.25
N SER A 180 -1.43 7.17 -3.23
CA SER A 180 -0.16 6.42 -3.23
C SER A 180 0.82 7.04 -2.24
N ASP A 181 1.51 6.19 -1.48
CA ASP A 181 2.47 6.64 -0.48
C ASP A 181 3.76 7.24 -1.08
N GLU A 182 4.01 6.99 -2.35
CA GLU A 182 5.10 7.60 -3.12
C GLU A 182 4.96 9.12 -3.20
N LEU A 183 3.73 9.64 -3.26
CA LEU A 183 3.47 11.07 -3.35
C LEU A 183 3.89 11.84 -2.10
N PHE A 184 3.90 11.18 -0.93
CA PHE A 184 4.42 11.78 0.30
C PHE A 184 5.96 11.70 0.42
N ARG A 185 6.62 10.95 -0.46
CA ARG A 185 8.08 10.80 -0.54
C ARG A 185 8.73 11.78 -1.52
N HIS A 186 7.95 12.63 -2.20
CA HIS A 186 8.48 13.64 -3.12
C HIS A 186 9.49 14.58 -2.45
N GLN A 187 10.51 14.98 -3.21
CA GLN A 187 11.57 15.87 -2.73
C GLN A 187 11.07 17.30 -2.48
N ASP A 188 10.02 17.72 -3.17
CA ASP A 188 9.45 19.04 -3.01
C ASP A 188 8.53 19.11 -1.78
N VAL A 189 8.85 20.05 -0.90
CA VAL A 189 8.14 20.29 0.37
C VAL A 189 6.77 20.91 0.11
N ALA A 190 6.63 21.73 -0.94
CA ALA A 190 5.38 22.42 -1.23
C ALA A 190 4.29 21.43 -1.70
N THR A 191 4.62 20.55 -2.66
CA THR A 191 3.72 19.49 -3.12
C THR A 191 3.35 18.52 -2.00
N ARG A 192 4.31 18.09 -1.17
CA ARG A 192 4.01 17.26 0.00
C ARG A 192 3.03 17.94 0.96
N ALA A 193 3.25 19.22 1.27
CA ALA A 193 2.37 19.97 2.16
C ALA A 193 0.94 20.09 1.59
N ARG A 194 0.79 20.18 0.25
CA ARG A 194 -0.53 20.16 -0.39
C ARG A 194 -1.25 18.82 -0.17
N TYR A 195 -0.59 17.70 -0.41
CA TYR A 195 -1.18 16.37 -0.18
C TYR A 195 -1.54 16.12 1.28
N VAL A 196 -0.70 16.56 2.22
CA VAL A 196 -1.00 16.46 3.65
C VAL A 196 -2.25 17.27 4.00
N LYS A 197 -2.35 18.52 3.51
CA LYS A 197 -3.56 19.36 3.70
C LYS A 197 -4.81 18.73 3.10
N LEU A 198 -4.71 18.12 1.92
CA LEU A 198 -5.83 17.42 1.28
C LEU A 198 -6.30 16.25 2.15
N VAL A 199 -5.38 15.43 2.65
CA VAL A 199 -5.70 14.30 3.55
C VAL A 199 -6.37 14.78 4.83
N ASP A 200 -5.83 15.82 5.46
CA ASP A 200 -6.39 16.38 6.68
C ASP A 200 -7.80 16.94 6.43
N SER A 201 -8.01 17.65 5.32
CA SER A 201 -9.32 18.20 4.94
C SER A 201 -10.37 17.12 4.65
N VAL A 202 -9.99 16.03 3.97
CA VAL A 202 -10.91 14.90 3.74
C VAL A 202 -11.31 14.24 5.06
N ARG A 203 -10.38 14.13 6.02
CA ARG A 203 -10.66 13.60 7.36
C ARG A 203 -11.61 14.49 8.14
N GLU A 204 -11.43 15.80 8.08
CA GLU A 204 -12.34 16.79 8.69
C GLU A 204 -13.76 16.67 8.11
N ASN A 205 -13.87 16.35 6.81
CA ASN A 205 -15.14 16.16 6.10
C ASN A 205 -15.78 14.76 6.29
N MET A 206 -15.32 14.00 7.30
CA MET A 206 -15.74 12.62 7.59
C MET A 206 -15.48 11.63 6.44
N GLY A 207 -14.59 11.97 5.50
CA GLY A 207 -14.16 11.08 4.43
C GLY A 207 -13.16 10.04 4.94
N THR A 208 -13.18 8.85 4.35
CA THR A 208 -12.21 7.79 4.67
C THR A 208 -10.98 7.93 3.78
N VAL A 209 -9.79 7.95 4.39
CA VAL A 209 -8.53 8.04 3.63
C VAL A 209 -7.83 6.69 3.65
N ARG A 210 -7.48 6.18 2.47
CA ARG A 210 -6.74 4.94 2.27
C ARG A 210 -5.42 5.23 1.57
N ILE A 211 -4.32 4.96 2.28
CA ILE A 211 -2.95 5.13 1.76
C ILE A 211 -2.45 3.80 1.23
N PHE A 212 -2.09 3.78 -0.06
CA PHE A 212 -1.61 2.61 -0.78
C PHE A 212 -0.09 2.57 -0.82
N SER A 213 0.49 1.38 -0.61
CA SER A 213 1.93 1.19 -0.77
C SER A 213 2.27 1.05 -2.25
N SER A 214 3.21 1.85 -2.77
CA SER A 214 3.69 1.72 -4.16
C SER A 214 4.38 0.37 -4.45
N LEU A 215 4.75 -0.39 -3.40
CA LEU A 215 5.32 -1.73 -3.53
C LEU A 215 4.27 -2.84 -3.66
N HIS A 216 2.99 -2.51 -3.52
CA HIS A 216 1.90 -3.45 -3.67
C HIS A 216 1.21 -3.26 -5.04
N VAL A 217 0.64 -4.34 -5.59
CA VAL A 217 0.07 -4.36 -6.95
C VAL A 217 -1.04 -3.30 -7.11
N SER A 218 -1.88 -3.08 -6.10
CA SER A 218 -2.90 -2.01 -6.13
C SER A 218 -2.30 -0.60 -6.13
N GLY A 219 -1.19 -0.38 -5.42
CA GLY A 219 -0.47 0.90 -5.43
C GLY A 219 0.23 1.19 -6.76
N GLU A 220 0.77 0.16 -7.43
CA GLU A 220 1.31 0.30 -8.79
C GLU A 220 0.23 0.77 -9.79
N GLN A 221 -1.00 0.22 -9.69
CA GLN A 221 -2.12 0.64 -10.53
C GLN A 221 -2.59 2.05 -10.24
N LEU A 222 -2.70 2.42 -8.96
CA LEU A 222 -3.04 3.78 -8.57
C LEU A 222 -1.97 4.77 -9.04
N GLY A 223 -0.69 4.39 -9.00
CA GLY A 223 0.43 5.18 -9.53
C GLY A 223 0.30 5.45 -11.03
N GLN A 224 -0.21 4.50 -11.81
CA GLN A 224 -0.51 4.71 -13.24
C GLN A 224 -1.63 5.74 -13.46
N LEU A 225 -2.55 5.88 -12.49
CA LEU A 225 -3.61 6.89 -12.47
C LEU A 225 -3.18 8.13 -11.68
N THR A 226 -1.97 8.64 -11.91
CA THR A 226 -1.36 9.82 -11.24
C THR A 226 -1.08 9.68 -9.74
N GLY A 227 -1.46 8.55 -9.11
CA GLY A 227 -1.26 8.29 -7.69
C GLY A 227 -2.33 8.86 -6.75
N VAL A 228 -3.33 9.58 -7.28
CA VAL A 228 -4.39 10.23 -6.49
C VAL A 228 -5.74 9.95 -7.15
N ALA A 229 -6.67 9.41 -6.38
CA ALA A 229 -8.05 9.18 -6.83
C ALA A 229 -9.04 9.37 -5.68
N ALA A 230 -10.29 9.70 -5.99
CA ALA A 230 -11.35 9.86 -5.01
C ALA A 230 -12.67 9.27 -5.51
N ILE A 231 -13.39 8.63 -4.60
CA ILE A 231 -14.78 8.20 -4.78
C ILE A 231 -15.68 9.21 -4.05
N LEU A 232 -16.70 9.71 -4.73
CA LEU A 232 -17.60 10.73 -4.21
C LEU A 232 -18.93 10.14 -3.68
N ARG A 233 -19.50 10.81 -2.67
CA ARG A 233 -20.81 10.52 -2.10
C ARG A 233 -21.95 10.86 -3.05
N PHE A 234 -21.79 11.93 -3.82
CA PHE A 234 -22.75 12.42 -4.80
C PHE A 234 -22.02 12.87 -6.07
N PRO A 235 -22.67 12.80 -7.24
CA PRO A 235 -22.08 13.24 -8.51
C PRO A 235 -21.90 14.77 -8.51
N VAL A 236 -20.76 15.24 -9.00
CA VAL A 236 -20.48 16.68 -9.15
C VAL A 236 -20.23 16.96 -10.63
N ALA A 237 -21.25 17.48 -11.31
CA ALA A 237 -21.27 17.64 -12.77
C ALA A 237 -20.26 18.67 -13.32
N GLU A 238 -19.77 19.61 -12.50
CA GLU A 238 -18.83 20.66 -12.97
C GLU A 238 -17.37 20.18 -13.09
N LEU A 239 -17.08 18.91 -12.77
CA LEU A 239 -15.73 18.36 -12.77
C LEU A 239 -15.34 17.65 -14.08
N SER A 240 -16.32 17.19 -14.86
CA SER A 240 -16.12 16.51 -16.15
C SER A 240 -15.69 17.46 -17.28
N ASP A 241 -16.04 18.74 -17.18
CA ASP A 241 -15.94 19.70 -18.30
C ASP A 241 -14.52 20.23 -18.58
N GLN A 242 -13.48 19.72 -17.91
CA GLN A 242 -12.10 20.20 -18.06
C GLN A 242 -11.13 19.19 -18.72
N GLU A 243 -11.60 18.02 -19.15
CA GLU A 243 -10.73 17.07 -19.87
C GLU A 243 -10.33 17.55 -21.28
N ASP A 244 -11.03 18.54 -21.85
CA ASP A 244 -10.80 18.98 -23.24
C ASP A 244 -9.69 20.04 -23.43
N GLU A 245 -9.12 20.64 -22.37
CA GLU A 245 -8.15 21.76 -22.52
C GLU A 245 -6.66 21.41 -22.31
N SER A 246 -6.29 20.20 -21.89
CA SER A 246 -4.89 19.90 -21.53
C SER A 246 -4.08 19.02 -22.51
N THR A 247 -4.50 18.90 -23.77
CA THR A 247 -3.71 18.15 -24.80
C THR A 247 -2.96 19.06 -25.77
N SER A 248 -2.88 20.36 -25.54
CA SER A 248 -2.07 21.26 -26.36
C SER A 248 -1.34 22.27 -25.48
N GLU A 249 -0.11 21.95 -25.07
CA GLU A 249 1.02 22.89 -24.91
C GLU A 249 2.19 22.18 -24.23
N GLU A 250 2.92 21.36 -24.99
CA GLU A 250 4.37 21.14 -24.82
C GLU A 250 4.99 21.00 -26.22
N ASP A 251 5.39 22.14 -26.81
CA ASP A 251 6.43 22.29 -27.83
C ASP A 251 7.42 23.36 -27.34
#